data_AF-A0A9C8A711-F1
#
_entry.id   AF-A0A9C8A711-F1
#
_cell.length_a   1.000
_cell.length_b   1.000
_cell.length_c   1.000
_cell.angle_alpha   90.00
_cell.angle_beta   90.00
_cell.angle_gamma   90.00
#
_symmetry.space_group_name_H-M   'P 1'
#
loop_
_entity.id
_entity.type
_entity.pdbx_description
1 polymer ?
#
loop_
_entity_poly.entity_id
_entity_poly.type
_entity_poly.pdbx_seq_one_letter_code
_entity_poly.pdbx_strand_id
1 'polypeptide(L)'
;ADSGGIQVILTTGGTGFSPRDITPEATAAVIDRHAPGLAEAMRAGSLIITPHAMLSRATAGTRKNTLIINLPGNPKGALENFRIVAPVLPHAVQLLENDDRAEAGHQPGRAV
;
A
#
# COMPACT_ATOMS: atom_id res chain seq x y z
N ALA A 1 -6.36 11.70 6.96
CA ALA A 1 -7.54 10.90 6.59
C ALA A 1 -8.83 11.61 7.02
N ASP A 2 -9.15 11.67 8.32
CA ASP A 2 -10.47 12.17 8.75
C ASP A 2 -10.71 13.67 8.59
N SER A 3 -9.65 14.48 8.60
CA SER A 3 -9.70 15.92 8.38
C SER A 3 -9.90 16.32 6.90
N GLY A 4 -9.91 15.35 5.99
CA GLY A 4 -9.80 15.61 4.54
C GLY A 4 -8.39 16.06 4.12
N GLY A 5 -8.21 16.24 2.81
CA GLY A 5 -7.01 16.84 2.19
C GLY A 5 -5.78 15.93 2.05
N ILE A 6 -5.81 14.70 2.55
CA ILE A 6 -4.72 13.72 2.38
C ILE A 6 -5.24 12.52 1.59
N GLN A 7 -4.67 12.28 0.40
CA GLN A 7 -5.09 11.17 -0.46
C GLN A 7 -4.32 9.88 -0.16
N VAL A 8 -3.06 9.98 0.26
CA VAL A 8 -2.20 8.81 0.54
C VAL A 8 -1.43 9.00 1.85
N ILE A 9 -1.43 7.97 2.67
CA ILE A 9 -0.60 7.84 3.88
C ILE A 9 0.34 6.66 3.69
N LEU A 10 1.63 6.92 3.79
CA LEU A 10 2.67 5.90 3.83
C LEU A 10 3.22 5.83 5.25
N THR A 11 3.07 4.68 5.89
CA THR A 11 3.75 4.42 7.17
C THR A 11 5.05 3.68 6.90
N THR A 12 6.01 3.75 7.82
CA THR A 12 7.27 3.02 7.72
C THR A 12 7.62 2.38 9.06
N GLY A 13 7.98 1.10 9.03
CA GLY A 13 8.38 0.34 10.21
C GLY A 13 7.21 -0.30 10.97
N GLY A 14 7.57 -1.14 11.93
CA GLY A 14 6.60 -1.86 12.77
C GLY A 14 5.83 -2.98 12.03
N THR A 15 6.38 -3.52 10.94
CA THR A 15 5.74 -4.56 10.11
C THR A 15 6.37 -5.95 10.24
N GLY A 16 7.35 -6.13 11.14
CA GLY A 16 8.01 -7.41 11.41
C GLY A 16 7.28 -8.27 12.43
N PHE A 17 8.00 -9.23 13.02
CA PHE A 17 7.48 -10.16 14.03
C PHE A 17 7.86 -9.78 15.47
N SER A 18 8.50 -8.63 15.68
CA SER A 18 8.75 -8.15 17.04
C SER A 18 7.43 -7.92 17.76
N PRO A 19 7.29 -8.21 19.07
CA PRO A 19 6.07 -7.88 19.82
C PRO A 19 5.69 -6.39 19.80
N ARG A 20 6.64 -5.51 19.44
CA ARG A 20 6.41 -4.06 19.28
C ARG A 20 5.98 -3.67 17.88
N ASP A 21 6.12 -4.56 16.90
CA ASP A 21 5.76 -4.32 15.52
C ASP A 21 4.24 -4.49 15.38
N ILE A 22 3.48 -3.41 15.58
CA ILE A 22 2.01 -3.41 15.59
C ILE A 22 1.39 -2.57 14.46
N THR A 23 2.19 -2.07 13.52
CA THR A 23 1.71 -1.18 12.45
C THR A 23 0.62 -1.83 11.59
N PRO A 24 0.70 -3.13 11.21
CA PRO A 24 -0.37 -3.79 10.47
C PRO A 24 -1.69 -3.87 11.23
N GLU A 25 -1.65 -4.19 12.53
CA GLU A 25 -2.82 -4.25 13.40
C GLU A 25 -3.43 -2.86 13.58
N ALA A 26 -2.60 -1.86 13.86
CA ALA A 26 -3.04 -0.48 14.01
C ALA A 26 -3.69 0.04 12.71
N THR A 27 -3.15 -0.36 11.56
CA THR A 27 -3.74 -0.03 10.24
C THR A 27 -5.06 -0.76 10.04
N ALA A 28 -5.12 -2.07 10.30
CA ALA A 28 -6.34 -2.87 10.17
C ALA A 28 -7.47 -2.37 11.08
N ALA A 29 -7.14 -1.86 12.27
CA ALA A 29 -8.12 -1.31 13.20
C ALA A 29 -8.79 -0.01 12.75
N VAL A 30 -8.22 0.67 11.73
CA VAL A 30 -8.65 2.02 11.33
C VAL A 30 -9.12 2.15 9.89
N ILE A 31 -8.85 1.17 9.04
CA ILE A 31 -9.30 1.16 7.64
C ILE A 31 -10.75 0.71 7.54
N ASP A 32 -11.47 1.27 6.57
CA ASP A 32 -12.85 0.86 6.24
C ASP A 32 -12.85 -0.39 5.34
N ARG A 33 -11.86 -0.50 4.45
CA ARG A 33 -11.72 -1.62 3.52
C ARG A 33 -10.25 -2.00 3.34
N HIS A 34 -9.98 -3.30 3.28
CA HIS A 34 -8.67 -3.83 2.97
C HIS A 34 -8.34 -3.71 1.47
N ALA A 35 -7.05 -3.48 1.16
CA ALA A 35 -6.49 -3.49 -0.19
C ALA A 35 -5.38 -4.55 -0.28
N PRO A 36 -5.70 -5.85 -0.14
CA PRO A 36 -4.69 -6.91 0.00
C PRO A 36 -3.76 -7.02 -1.21
N GLY A 37 -4.25 -6.74 -2.42
CA GLY A 37 -3.45 -6.79 -3.65
C GLY A 37 -2.21 -5.88 -3.63
N LEU A 38 -2.25 -4.74 -2.92
CA LEU A 38 -1.06 -3.88 -2.76
C LEU A 38 -0.01 -4.55 -1.88
N ALA A 39 -0.43 -5.16 -0.77
CA ALA A 39 0.47 -5.86 0.13
C ALA A 39 1.06 -7.14 -0.49
N GLU A 40 0.25 -7.84 -1.30
CA GLU A 40 0.68 -8.99 -2.09
C GLU A 40 1.71 -8.61 -3.16
N ALA A 41 1.43 -7.55 -3.95
CA ALA A 41 2.34 -7.07 -4.98
C ALA A 41 3.68 -6.63 -4.39
N MET A 42 3.65 -5.90 -3.27
CA MET A 42 4.83 -5.51 -2.51
C MET A 42 5.68 -6.71 -2.07
N ARG A 43 5.06 -7.72 -1.45
CA ARG A 43 5.77 -8.96 -1.06
C ARG A 43 6.31 -9.70 -2.29
N ALA A 44 5.51 -9.87 -3.34
CA ALA A 44 5.90 -10.58 -4.54
C ALA A 44 7.09 -9.91 -5.24
N GLY A 45 7.05 -8.58 -5.41
CA GLY A 45 8.16 -7.83 -5.99
C GLY A 45 9.43 -7.90 -5.14
N SER A 46 9.30 -7.81 -3.81
CA SER A 46 10.44 -7.95 -2.91
C SER A 46 11.01 -9.37 -2.85
N LEU A 47 10.20 -10.41 -3.09
CA LEU A 47 10.66 -11.80 -3.09
C LEU A 47 11.66 -12.10 -4.22
N ILE A 48 11.60 -11.36 -5.32
CA ILE A 48 12.59 -11.45 -6.41
C ILE A 48 13.97 -10.97 -5.93
N ILE A 49 14.01 -10.10 -4.92
CA ILE A 49 15.22 -9.45 -4.42
C ILE A 49 15.75 -10.15 -3.16
N THR A 50 14.86 -10.59 -2.26
CA THR A 50 15.24 -11.23 -1.00
C THR A 50 14.17 -12.19 -0.48
N PRO A 51 14.54 -13.39 0.01
CA PRO A 51 13.59 -14.31 0.63
C PRO A 51 12.99 -13.76 1.94
N HIS A 52 13.67 -12.81 2.59
CA HIS A 52 13.17 -12.19 3.83
C HIS A 52 11.86 -11.42 3.65
N ALA A 53 11.48 -11.09 2.41
CA ALA A 53 10.21 -10.45 2.11
C ALA A 53 8.99 -11.24 2.61
N MET A 54 9.10 -12.56 2.74
CA MET A 54 8.04 -13.42 3.31
C MET A 54 7.69 -13.06 4.77
N LEU A 55 8.61 -12.43 5.50
CA LEU A 55 8.44 -12.09 6.92
C LEU A 55 7.68 -10.78 7.14
N SER A 56 7.40 -10.03 6.06
CA SER A 56 6.67 -8.76 6.17
C SER A 56 5.18 -8.98 6.42
N ARG A 57 4.67 -8.42 7.51
CA ARG A 57 3.24 -8.37 7.84
C ARG A 57 2.56 -7.10 7.31
N ALA A 58 3.24 -6.32 6.47
CA ALA A 58 2.70 -5.09 5.90
C ALA A 58 1.30 -5.32 5.29
N THR A 59 0.40 -4.38 5.55
CA THR A 59 -0.95 -4.35 4.98
C THR A 59 -1.23 -3.01 4.31
N ALA A 60 -2.33 -2.94 3.60
CA ALA A 60 -2.85 -1.72 2.99
C ALA A 60 -4.37 -1.72 3.02
N GLY A 61 -4.95 -0.53 2.99
CA GLY A 61 -6.40 -0.35 2.98
C GLY A 61 -6.80 1.10 2.84
N THR A 62 -8.10 1.35 2.79
CA THR A 62 -8.66 2.68 2.59
C THR A 62 -9.40 3.12 3.83
N ARG A 63 -9.22 4.38 4.23
CA ARG A 63 -10.06 5.07 5.23
C ARG A 63 -10.64 6.31 4.59
N LYS A 64 -11.95 6.35 4.38
CA LYS A 64 -12.66 7.34 3.54
C LYS A 64 -11.99 7.42 2.16
N ASN A 65 -11.60 8.61 1.74
CA ASN A 65 -10.92 8.88 0.47
C ASN A 65 -9.37 8.82 0.60
N THR A 66 -8.84 8.21 1.66
CA THR A 66 -7.39 8.09 1.88
C THR A 66 -6.94 6.64 1.75
N LEU A 67 -5.94 6.40 0.90
CA LEU A 67 -5.21 5.13 0.84
C LEU A 67 -4.11 5.09 1.92
N ILE A 68 -4.02 4.00 2.66
CA ILE A 68 -2.99 3.77 3.69
C ILE A 68 -2.18 2.54 3.30
N ILE A 69 -0.85 2.67 3.25
CA ILE A 69 0.08 1.58 2.88
C ILE A 69 1.18 1.50 3.93
N ASN A 70 1.47 0.30 4.44
CA ASN A 70 2.59 0.08 5.34
C ASN A 70 3.85 -0.31 4.56
N LEU A 71 4.93 0.45 4.73
CA LEU A 71 6.24 0.14 4.17
C LEU A 71 7.17 -0.47 5.23
N PRO A 72 8.17 -1.27 4.83
CA PRO A 72 9.21 -1.74 5.74
C PRO A 72 9.96 -0.61 6.44
N GLY A 73 10.50 -0.86 7.64
CA GLY A 73 11.19 0.18 8.43
C GLY A 73 12.61 0.50 8.00
N ASN A 74 13.30 -0.41 7.30
CA ASN A 74 14.64 -0.13 6.79
C ASN A 74 14.55 0.67 5.47
N PRO A 75 15.43 1.67 5.24
CA PRO A 75 15.33 2.55 4.07
C PRO A 75 15.32 1.83 2.72
N LYS A 76 16.10 0.76 2.58
CA LYS A 76 16.17 -0.03 1.35
C LYS A 76 14.83 -0.68 1.04
N GLY A 77 14.27 -1.43 2.00
CA GLY A 77 12.99 -2.11 1.86
C GLY A 77 11.83 -1.13 1.66
N ALA A 78 11.85 0.00 2.37
CA ALA A 78 10.85 1.06 2.19
C ALA A 78 10.82 1.59 0.74
N LEU A 79 11.99 1.96 0.21
CA LEU A 79 12.11 2.51 -1.14
C LEU A 79 11.76 1.48 -2.22
N GLU A 80 12.16 0.22 -2.02
CA GLU A 80 11.83 -0.89 -2.90
C GLU A 80 10.32 -1.12 -2.97
N ASN A 81 9.65 -1.20 -1.81
CA ASN A 81 8.22 -1.41 -1.73
C ASN A 81 7.45 -0.20 -2.30
N PHE A 82 7.92 1.02 -2.01
CA PHE A 82 7.35 2.23 -2.61
C PHE A 82 7.42 2.20 -4.14
N ARG A 83 8.54 1.78 -4.73
CA ARG A 83 8.67 1.68 -6.21
C ARG A 83 7.69 0.69 -6.83
N ILE A 84 7.34 -0.38 -6.11
CA ILE A 84 6.36 -1.37 -6.57
C ILE A 84 4.95 -0.74 -6.65
N VAL A 85 4.55 0.05 -5.64
CA VAL A 85 3.19 0.61 -5.56
C VAL A 85 3.05 2.00 -6.19
N ALA A 86 4.12 2.77 -6.32
CA ALA A 86 4.09 4.14 -6.83
C ALA A 86 3.35 4.30 -8.17
N PRO A 87 3.50 3.40 -9.17
CA PRO A 87 2.81 3.52 -10.45
C PRO A 87 1.28 3.48 -10.34
N VAL A 88 0.72 2.80 -9.33
CA VAL A 88 -0.73 2.67 -9.18
C VAL A 88 -1.35 3.78 -8.32
N LEU A 89 -0.54 4.56 -7.59
CA LEU A 89 -1.06 5.57 -6.66
C LEU A 89 -1.93 6.64 -7.34
N PRO A 90 -1.57 7.23 -8.50
CA PRO A 90 -2.41 8.25 -9.12
C PRO A 90 -3.81 7.74 -9.46
N HIS A 91 -3.90 6.54 -10.03
CA HIS A 91 -5.16 5.92 -10.38
C HIS A 91 -5.96 5.50 -9.13
N ALA A 92 -5.30 4.97 -8.11
CA ALA A 92 -5.96 4.61 -6.85
C ALA A 92 -6.58 5.83 -6.15
N VAL A 93 -5.92 6.99 -6.21
CA VAL A 93 -6.47 8.25 -5.68
C VAL A 93 -7.70 8.70 -6.46
N GLN A 94 -7.65 8.66 -7.80
CA GLN A 94 -8.80 9.02 -8.65
C GLN A 94 -10.01 8.14 -8.35
N LEU A 95 -9.81 6.83 -8.20
CA LEU A 95 -10.87 5.89 -7.80
C LEU A 95 -11.48 6.24 -6.45
N LEU A 96 -10.66 6.65 -5.47
CA LEU A 96 -11.15 7.03 -4.14
C LEU A 96 -11.89 8.36 -4.14
N GLU A 97 -11.54 9.30 -5.02
CA GLU A 97 -12.21 10.60 -5.15
C GLU A 97 -13.52 10.50 -5.95
N ASN A 98 -13.84 9.33 -6.52
CA ASN A 98 -14.91 9.14 -7.51
C ASN A 98 -14.77 10.13 -8.69
N ASP A 99 -13.54 10.41 -9.12
CA ASP A 99 -13.29 11.21 -10.30
C ASP A 99 -13.63 10.38 -11.54
N ASP A 100 -14.56 10.85 -12.37
CA ASP A 100 -14.98 10.21 -13.63
C ASP A 100 -13.79 9.91 -14.57
N ARG A 101 -12.65 10.60 -14.39
CA ARG A 101 -11.41 10.32 -15.12
C ARG A 101 -10.75 8.99 -14.75
N ALA A 102 -11.12 8.37 -13.63
CA ALA A 102 -10.60 7.07 -13.23
C ALA A 102 -10.91 6.01 -14.30
N GLU A 103 -12.10 6.06 -14.90
CA GLU A 103 -12.50 5.15 -15.99
C GLU A 103 -11.68 5.38 -17.28
N ALA A 104 -11.22 6.61 -17.53
CA ALA A 104 -10.43 6.95 -18.71
C ALA A 104 -8.97 6.42 -18.66
N GLY A 105 -8.48 6.09 -17.45
CA GLY A 105 -7.16 5.49 -17.24
C GLY A 105 -7.13 3.97 -17.40
N HIS A 106 -8.29 3.32 -17.53
CA HIS A 106 -8.40 1.88 -17.77
C HIS A 106 -8.04 1.58 -19.23
N GLN A 107 -6.76 1.55 -19.56
CA GLN A 107 -6.32 0.83 -20.76
C GLN A 107 -6.35 -0.66 -20.42
N PRO A 108 -7.24 -1.47 -21.03
CA PRO A 108 -7.14 -2.92 -20.91
C PRO A 108 -5.74 -3.29 -21.38
N GLY A 109 -4.95 -3.87 -20.47
CA GLY A 109 -3.56 -4.19 -20.74
C GLY A 109 -3.45 -4.99 -22.04
N ARG A 110 -2.68 -4.45 -22.99
CA ARG A 110 -2.19 -5.23 -24.12
C ARG A 110 -1.40 -6.38 -23.50
N ALA A 111 -1.93 -7.59 -23.60
CA ALA A 111 -1.23 -8.80 -23.19
C ALA A 111 0.18 -8.76 -23.81
N VAL A 112 1.18 -8.83 -22.94
CA VAL A 112 2.56 -9.15 -23.32
C VAL A 112 2.71 -10.66 -23.28
#